data_AF-A0A1Y5MK31-F1
#
_entry.id   AF-A0A1Y5MK31-F1
#
_cell.length_a   1.000
_cell.length_b   1.000
_cell.length_c   1.000
_cell.angle_alpha   90.00
_cell.angle_beta   90.00
_cell.angle_gamma   90.00
#
_symmetry.space_group_name_H-M   'P 1'
#
loop_
_entity.id
_entity.type
_entity.pdbx_description
1 polymer ?
#
loop_
_entity_poly.entity_id
_entity_poly.type
_entity_poly.pdbx_seq_one_letter_code
_entity_poly.pdbx_strand_id
1 'polypeptide(L)'
;MEEQVLDELESVDNSYWVELDKALRRLLKSEDFKKVILEGYLKDKALSGVSLLGRGDVKKRGERPDVIEELVSVANLQQYLFTVIPSLAGSALAEENR
;
A
#
# COMPACT_ATOMS: atom_id res chain seq x y z
N MET A 1 30.18 20.58 5.47
CA MET A 1 29.33 20.74 4.27
C MET A 1 28.63 19.44 3.93
N GLU A 2 29.33 18.31 3.80
CA GLU A 2 28.68 17.00 3.57
C GLU A 2 27.77 16.56 4.74
N GLU A 3 28.20 16.80 5.99
CA GLU A 3 27.45 16.45 7.20
C GLU A 3 26.10 17.21 7.32
N GLN A 4 26.06 18.50 6.94
CA GLN A 4 24.81 19.29 6.93
C GLN A 4 23.84 18.85 5.84
N VAL A 5 24.36 18.42 4.68
CA VAL A 5 23.52 17.92 3.57
C VAL A 5 22.90 16.57 3.93
N LEU A 6 23.62 15.73 4.67
CA LEU A 6 23.12 14.44 5.17
C LEU A 6 22.00 14.64 6.19
N ASP A 7 22.18 15.51 7.18
CA ASP A 7 21.14 15.86 8.16
C ASP A 7 19.87 16.42 7.52
N GLU A 8 20.00 17.27 6.50
CA GLU A 8 18.86 17.82 5.75
C GLU A 8 18.12 16.73 4.95
N LEU A 9 18.83 15.77 4.35
CA LEU A 9 18.20 14.67 3.62
C LEU A 9 17.49 13.69 4.55
N GLU A 10 18.11 13.32 5.66
CA GLU A 10 17.52 12.41 6.66
C GLU A 10 16.28 13.03 7.33
N SER A 11 16.33 14.33 7.68
CA SER A 11 15.17 15.03 8.26
C SER A 11 14.01 15.18 7.28
N VAL A 12 14.28 15.41 5.99
CA VAL A 12 13.24 15.47 4.95
C VAL A 12 12.57 14.12 4.75
N ASP A 13 13.34 13.01 4.68
CA ASP A 13 12.78 11.67 4.52
C ASP A 13 11.94 11.24 5.74
N ASN A 14 12.41 11.57 6.95
CA ASN A 14 11.67 11.30 8.19
C ASN A 14 10.35 12.08 8.26
N SER A 15 10.33 13.35 7.86
CA SER A 15 9.09 14.14 7.82
C SER A 15 8.09 13.63 6.77
N TYR A 16 8.59 13.11 5.64
CA TYR A 16 7.75 12.63 4.54
C TYR A 16 6.86 11.46 4.96
N TRP A 17 7.44 10.41 5.57
CA TRP A 17 6.67 9.24 5.97
C TRP A 17 5.66 9.55 7.09
N VAL A 18 6.01 10.45 8.02
CA VAL A 18 5.10 10.91 9.07
C VAL A 18 3.90 11.65 8.48
N GLU A 19 4.11 12.57 7.54
CA GLU A 19 3.02 13.28 6.89
C GLU A 19 2.17 12.35 6.01
N LEU A 20 2.79 11.36 5.37
CA LEU A 20 2.09 10.35 4.59
C LEU A 20 1.20 9.46 5.46
N ASP A 21 1.66 9.02 6.64
CA ASP A 21 0.85 8.28 7.61
C ASP A 21 -0.31 9.12 8.15
N LYS A 22 -0.08 10.42 8.44
CA LYS A 22 -1.16 11.35 8.82
C LYS A 22 -2.20 11.46 7.71
N ALA A 23 -1.78 11.57 6.45
CA ALA A 23 -2.68 11.62 5.30
C ALA A 23 -3.48 10.32 5.16
N LEU A 24 -2.81 9.18 5.26
CA LEU A 24 -3.45 7.87 5.23
C LEU A 24 -4.49 7.72 6.34
N ARG A 25 -4.19 8.09 7.58
CA ARG A 25 -5.15 8.05 8.69
C ARG A 25 -6.38 8.93 8.45
N ARG A 26 -6.24 10.05 7.74
CA ARG A 26 -7.39 10.86 7.32
C ARG A 26 -8.21 10.14 6.25
N LEU A 27 -7.55 9.54 5.25
CA LEU A 27 -8.21 8.74 4.22
C LEU A 27 -8.98 7.55 4.82
N LEU A 28 -8.39 6.84 5.77
CA LEU A 28 -9.03 5.71 6.45
C LEU A 28 -10.25 6.10 7.30
N LYS A 29 -10.47 7.39 7.56
CA LYS A 29 -11.69 7.91 8.19
C LYS A 29 -12.78 8.29 7.18
N SER A 30 -12.45 8.46 5.90
CA SER A 30 -13.42 8.77 4.85
C SER A 30 -14.23 7.53 4.49
N GLU A 31 -15.56 7.61 4.60
CA GLU A 31 -16.46 6.54 4.19
C GLU A 31 -16.43 6.30 2.67
N ASP A 32 -16.24 7.36 1.87
CA ASP A 32 -16.11 7.23 0.41
C ASP A 32 -14.82 6.48 0.02
N PHE A 33 -13.72 6.75 0.71
CA PHE A 33 -12.47 6.01 0.49
C PHE A 33 -12.63 4.53 0.85
N LYS A 34 -13.23 4.24 2.01
CA LYS A 34 -13.52 2.86 2.41
C LYS A 34 -14.39 2.16 1.36
N LYS A 35 -15.48 2.79 0.93
CA LYS A 35 -16.42 2.22 -0.02
C LYS A 35 -15.80 1.98 -1.40
N VAL A 36 -15.14 2.98 -1.97
CA VAL A 36 -14.66 2.91 -3.36
C VAL A 36 -13.36 2.11 -3.46
N ILE A 37 -12.42 2.35 -2.54
CA ILE A 37 -11.07 1.78 -2.65
C ILE A 37 -10.95 0.49 -1.84
N LEU A 38 -11.30 0.49 -0.56
CA LEU A 38 -11.07 -0.68 0.30
C LEU A 38 -12.06 -1.81 0.03
N GLU A 39 -13.35 -1.50 0.06
CA GLU A 39 -14.44 -2.44 -0.14
C GLU A 39 -14.68 -2.71 -1.63
N GLY A 40 -14.72 -1.67 -2.45
CA GLY A 40 -14.87 -1.82 -3.90
C GLY A 40 -13.61 -2.39 -4.53
N TYR A 41 -12.63 -1.53 -4.82
CA TYR A 41 -11.50 -1.95 -5.64
C TYR A 41 -10.67 -3.09 -5.02
N LEU A 42 -10.15 -2.94 -3.80
CA LEU A 42 -9.21 -3.92 -3.23
C LEU A 42 -9.90 -5.25 -2.92
N LYS A 43 -11.02 -5.22 -2.19
CA LYS A 43 -11.71 -6.44 -1.75
C LYS A 43 -12.43 -7.14 -2.92
N ASP A 44 -13.21 -6.43 -3.73
CA ASP A 44 -13.96 -7.10 -4.81
C ASP A 44 -13.05 -7.60 -5.92
N LYS A 45 -11.96 -6.87 -6.26
CA LYS A 45 -10.99 -7.33 -7.26
C LYS A 45 -10.22 -8.56 -6.77
N ALA A 46 -9.84 -8.60 -5.49
CA ALA A 46 -9.21 -9.78 -4.91
C ALA A 46 -10.13 -11.02 -4.97
N LEU A 47 -11.38 -10.87 -4.55
CA LEU A 47 -12.37 -11.96 -4.58
C LEU A 47 -12.65 -12.44 -6.01
N SER A 48 -12.78 -11.50 -6.95
CA SER A 48 -13.02 -11.79 -8.35
C SER A 48 -11.84 -12.51 -8.99
N GLY A 49 -10.61 -12.04 -8.74
CA GLY A 49 -9.40 -12.66 -9.28
C GLY A 49 -9.20 -14.10 -8.76
N VAL A 50 -9.37 -14.34 -7.45
CA VAL A 50 -9.31 -15.70 -6.90
C VAL A 50 -10.38 -16.61 -7.51
N SER A 51 -11.59 -16.08 -7.71
CA SER A 51 -12.68 -16.81 -8.38
C SER A 51 -12.32 -17.16 -9.84
N LEU A 52 -11.72 -16.22 -10.58
CA LEU A 52 -11.24 -16.44 -11.95
C LEU A 52 -10.14 -17.51 -12.02
N LEU A 53 -9.21 -17.53 -11.06
CA LEU A 53 -8.18 -18.57 -11.00
C LEU A 53 -8.77 -19.98 -10.85
N GLY A 54 -9.89 -20.11 -10.12
CA GLY A 54 -10.62 -21.37 -9.95
C GLY A 54 -11.34 -21.87 -11.20
N ARG A 55 -11.59 -21.00 -12.18
CA ARG A 55 -12.33 -21.35 -13.40
C ARG A 55 -11.52 -22.21 -14.36
N GLY A 56 -12.12 -23.32 -14.78
CA GLY A 56 -11.48 -24.28 -15.69
C GLY A 56 -11.22 -23.72 -17.09
N ASP A 57 -12.06 -22.80 -17.58
CA ASP A 57 -11.89 -22.16 -18.89
C ASP A 57 -10.74 -21.14 -18.88
N VAL A 58 -10.60 -20.34 -17.82
CA VAL A 58 -9.46 -19.43 -17.61
C VAL A 58 -8.15 -20.22 -17.59
N LYS A 59 -8.13 -21.37 -16.90
CA LYS A 59 -6.97 -22.28 -16.92
C LYS A 59 -6.64 -22.78 -18.33
N LYS A 60 -7.65 -23.25 -19.07
CA LYS A 60 -7.46 -23.81 -20.42
C LYS A 60 -6.99 -22.76 -21.43
N ARG A 61 -7.43 -21.51 -21.28
CA ARG A 61 -6.97 -20.38 -22.12
C ARG A 61 -5.57 -19.87 -21.74
N GLY A 62 -5.01 -20.30 -20.62
CA GLY A 62 -3.68 -19.89 -20.19
C GLY A 62 -3.62 -18.51 -19.52
N GLU A 63 -4.76 -17.93 -19.13
CA GLU A 63 -4.89 -16.55 -18.63
C GLU A 63 -4.58 -16.40 -17.12
N ARG A 64 -4.19 -17.48 -16.45
CA ARG A 64 -3.89 -17.44 -15.00
C ARG A 64 -2.75 -16.50 -14.62
N PRO A 65 -1.65 -16.38 -15.38
CA PRO A 65 -0.58 -15.44 -15.07
C PRO A 65 -1.09 -14.00 -14.96
N ASP A 66 -1.88 -13.55 -15.95
CA ASP A 66 -2.43 -12.20 -15.97
C ASP A 66 -3.32 -11.93 -14.73
N VAL A 67 -4.18 -12.90 -14.37
CA VAL A 67 -5.02 -12.80 -13.17
C VAL A 67 -4.17 -12.77 -11.90
N ILE A 68 -3.05 -13.50 -11.85
CA ILE A 68 -2.12 -13.47 -10.72
C ILE A 68 -1.44 -12.10 -10.63
N GLU A 69 -0.99 -11.52 -11.74
CA GLU A 69 -0.35 -10.20 -11.76
C GLU A 69 -1.29 -9.10 -11.24
N GLU A 70 -2.58 -9.15 -11.61
CA GLU A 70 -3.59 -8.25 -11.05
C GLU A 70 -3.73 -8.43 -9.52
N LEU A 71 -3.78 -9.67 -9.04
CA LEU A 71 -3.88 -9.97 -7.61
C LEU A 71 -2.63 -9.53 -6.84
N VAL A 72 -1.44 -9.71 -7.41
CA VAL A 72 -0.18 -9.22 -6.84
C VAL A 72 -0.20 -7.70 -6.73
N SER A 73 -0.74 -7.01 -7.73
CA SER A 73 -0.86 -5.55 -7.70
C SER A 73 -1.79 -5.07 -6.58
N VAL A 74 -2.93 -5.76 -6.37
CA VAL A 74 -3.83 -5.49 -5.23
C VAL A 74 -3.11 -5.72 -3.89
N ALA A 75 -2.38 -6.84 -3.77
CA ALA A 75 -1.63 -7.17 -2.55
C ALA A 75 -0.52 -6.13 -2.27
N ASN A 76 0.20 -5.68 -3.30
CA ASN A 76 1.24 -4.66 -3.17
C ASN A 76 0.67 -3.32 -2.70
N LEU A 77 -0.49 -2.90 -3.22
CA LEU A 77 -1.13 -1.67 -2.75
C LEU A 77 -1.62 -1.80 -1.31
N GLN A 78 -2.21 -2.94 -0.93
CA GLN A 78 -2.57 -3.19 0.48
C GLN A 78 -1.35 -3.15 1.39
N GLN A 79 -0.25 -3.80 0.98
CA GLN A 79 1.01 -3.79 1.72
C GLN A 79 1.57 -2.38 1.88
N TYR A 80 1.52 -1.57 0.83
CA TYR A 80 1.96 -0.19 0.88
C TYR A 80 1.17 0.63 1.89
N LEU A 81 -0.16 0.58 1.80
CA LEU A 81 -1.07 1.32 2.67
C LEU A 81 -0.96 0.86 4.13
N PHE A 82 -1.05 -0.45 4.39
CA PHE A 82 -1.26 -0.94 5.76
C PHE A 82 0.01 -1.42 6.46
N THR A 83 1.15 -1.47 5.76
CA THR A 83 2.41 -1.94 6.35
C THR A 83 3.56 -0.99 6.09
N VAL A 84 3.83 -0.64 4.83
CA VAL A 84 4.99 0.19 4.49
C VAL A 84 4.86 1.59 5.10
N ILE A 85 3.74 2.29 4.85
CA ILE A 85 3.53 3.65 5.38
C ILE A 85 3.61 3.68 6.92
N PRO A 86 2.84 2.86 7.68
CA PRO A 86 2.89 2.92 9.13
C PRO A 86 4.23 2.49 9.73
N SER A 87 4.92 1.53 9.10
CA SER A 87 6.22 1.05 9.58
C SER A 87 7.29 2.12 9.42
N LEU A 88 7.37 2.77 8.24
CA LEU A 88 8.39 3.80 7.99
C LEU A 88 8.12 5.06 8.82
N ALA A 89 6.85 5.45 8.96
CA ALA A 89 6.47 6.55 9.86
C ALA A 89 6.81 6.23 11.33
N GLY A 90 6.59 4.99 11.78
CA GLY A 90 6.94 4.54 13.12
C GLY A 90 8.45 4.57 13.39
N SER A 91 9.27 4.14 12.43
CA SER A 91 10.73 4.23 12.51
C SER A 91 11.21 5.68 12.57
N ALA A 92 10.70 6.56 11.70
CA ALA A 92 11.04 7.98 11.67
C ALA A 92 10.76 8.67 13.02
N LEU A 93 9.61 8.39 13.64
CA LEU A 93 9.27 8.92 14.96
C LEU A 93 10.14 8.34 16.09
N ALA A 94 10.59 7.10 15.96
CA ALA A 94 11.45 6.47 16.96
C ALA A 94 12.89 7.02 16.92
N GLU A 95 13.35 7.46 15.75
CA GLU A 95 14.64 8.12 15.55
C GLU A 95 14.64 9.55 16.09
N GLU A 96 13.54 10.30 15.93
CA GLU A 96 13.39 11.67 16.47
C GLU A 96 13.44 11.73 18.02
N ASN A 97 13.05 10.64 18.69
CA ASN A 97 12.97 10.56 20.16
C ASN A 97 14.21 9.92 20.84
N ARG A 98 15.29 9.67 20.08
CA ARG A 98 16.57 9.15 20.60
C ARG A 98 17.59 10.27 20.80
#